data_AF-A0A1D8RT19-F1
#
_entry.id   AF-A0A1D8RT19-F1
#
_cell.length_a   1.000
_cell.length_b   1.000
_cell.length_c   1.000
_cell.angle_alpha   90.00
_cell.angle_beta   90.00
_cell.angle_gamma   90.00
#
_symmetry.space_group_name_H-M   'P 1'
#
loop_
_entity.id
_entity.type
_entity.pdbx_description
1 polymer ?
#
loop_
_entity_poly.entity_id
_entity_poly.type
_entity_poly.pdbx_seq_one_letter_code
_entity_poly.pdbx_strand_id
1 'polypeptide(L)' 'MVIHYGVPLQFSVYYSLLEQHTLTEMVEKLIAIINDKEDDIRIYPIQGTTLENWPKPGFSGSDKYLLIN' A
#
# COMPACT_ATOMS: atom_id res chain seq x y z
N MET A 1 9.41 2.15 5.56
CA MET A 1 8.37 1.53 6.41
C MET A 1 7.26 0.86 5.60
N VAL A 2 6.82 1.41 4.45
CA VAL A 2 5.81 0.81 3.54
C VAL A 2 6.25 -0.53 2.93
N ILE A 3 7.55 -0.81 2.87
CA ILE A 3 8.14 -2.03 2.31
C ILE A 3 7.62 -3.33 2.96
N HIS A 4 7.11 -3.26 4.20
CA HIS A 4 6.51 -4.41 4.88
C HIS A 4 5.04 -4.64 4.50
N TYR A 5 4.39 -3.65 3.90
CA TYR A 5 2.97 -3.68 3.56
C TYR A 5 2.72 -3.92 2.07
N GLY A 6 3.74 -3.77 1.22
CA GLY A 6 3.58 -3.95 -0.21
C GLY A 6 4.88 -4.09 -0.99
N VAL A 7 4.72 -4.30 -2.29
CA VAL A 7 5.78 -4.38 -3.28
C VAL A 7 6.01 -2.98 -3.86
N PRO A 8 7.26 -2.47 -3.85
CA PRO A 8 7.57 -1.23 -4.56
C PRO A 8 7.44 -1.45 -6.07
N LEU A 9 6.69 -0.57 -6.74
CA LEU A 9 6.57 -0.51 -8.20
C LEU A 9 7.46 0.58 -8.79
N GLN A 10 7.61 1.70 -8.08
CA GLN A 10 8.52 2.81 -8.39
C GLN A 10 9.07 3.40 -7.09
N PHE A 11 9.89 4.45 -7.18
CA PHE A 11 10.54 5.07 -6.00
C PHE A 11 9.57 5.40 -4.87
N SER A 12 8.39 5.95 -5.20
CA SER A 12 7.36 6.37 -4.24
C SER A 12 6.00 5.70 -4.48
N VAL A 13 5.96 4.64 -5.31
CA VAL A 13 4.72 3.92 -5.65
C VAL A 13 4.80 2.48 -5.15
N TYR A 14 3.81 2.06 -4.37
CA TYR A 14 3.74 0.74 -3.75
C TYR A 14 2.41 0.06 -4.04
N TYR A 15 2.46 -1.24 -4.27
CA TYR A 15 1.28 -2.07 -4.41
C TYR A 15 1.16 -3.03 -3.22
N SER A 16 -0.01 -3.10 -2.62
CA SER A 16 -0.24 -3.84 -1.39
C SER A 16 -1.46 -4.74 -1.49
N LEU A 17 -1.34 -5.95 -0.95
CA LEU A 17 -2.45 -6.86 -0.68
C LEU A 17 -2.67 -6.89 0.82
N LEU A 18 -3.75 -6.26 1.29
CA LEU A 18 -3.98 -6.01 2.70
C LEU A 18 -5.44 -6.33 3.05
N GLU A 19 -5.67 -6.78 4.28
CA GLU A 19 -7.01 -6.72 4.86
C GLU A 19 -7.30 -5.32 5.39
N GLN A 20 -8.59 -4.97 5.51
CA GLN A 20 -9.04 -3.66 6.00
C GLN A 20 -8.38 -3.25 7.33
N HIS A 21 -8.20 -4.18 8.27
CA HIS A 21 -7.59 -3.88 9.56
C HIS A 21 -6.10 -3.52 9.42
N THR A 22 -5.37 -4.25 8.57
CA THR A 22 -3.95 -3.99 8.29
C THR A 22 -3.75 -2.68 7.53
N LEU A 23 -4.68 -2.32 6.64
CA LEU A 23 -4.70 -1.02 5.97
C LEU A 23 -4.82 0.11 7.00
N THR A 24 -5.75 0.00 7.94
CA THR A 24 -5.94 1.02 8.99
C THR A 24 -4.65 1.22 9.80
N GLU A 25 -4.02 0.13 10.25
CA GLU A 25 -2.75 0.20 10.97
C GLU A 25 -1.63 0.85 10.15
N MET A 26 -1.55 0.54 8.85
CA MET A 26 -0.58 1.16 7.94
C MET A 26 -0.81 2.67 7.82
N VAL A 27 -2.07 3.09 7.68
CA VAL A 27 -2.45 4.50 7.57
C VAL A 27 -2.09 5.26 8.83
N GLU A 28 -2.40 4.74 10.01
CA GLU A 28 -2.04 5.36 11.30
C GLU A 28 -0.53 5.56 11.42
N LYS A 29 0.24 4.54 11.03
CA LYS A 29 1.70 4.59 10.99
C LYS A 29 2.25 5.60 9.98
N LEU A 30 1.59 5.76 8.83
CA LEU A 30 1.96 6.75 7.81
C LEU A 30 1.70 8.17 8.30
N ILE A 31 0.52 8.43 8.87
CA ILE A 31 0.14 9.73 9.42
C ILE A 31 1.14 10.20 10.49
N ALA A 32 1.69 9.28 11.28
CA ALA A 32 2.69 9.61 12.30
C ALA A 32 4.07 10.03 11.74
N ILE A 33 4.34 9.82 10.44
CA ILE A 33 5.66 10.03 9.82
C ILE A 33 5.63 11.12 8.76
N ILE A 34 4.51 11.31 8.05
CA ILE A 34 4.41 12.31 6.99
C ILE A 34 4.50 13.74 7.51
N ASN A 35 5.09 14.61 6.72
CA ASN A 35 4.94 16.04 6.86
C ASN A 35 3.70 16.49 6.08
N ASP A 36 2.60 16.81 6.77
CA ASP A 36 1.32 17.19 6.16
C ASP A 36 1.37 18.43 5.24
N LYS A 37 2.45 19.20 5.27
CA LYS A 37 2.67 20.36 4.40
C LYS A 37 3.47 20.06 3.13
N GLU A 38 4.28 19.01 3.16
CA GLU A 38 5.25 18.71 2.10
C GLU A 38 4.96 17.39 1.39
N ASP A 39 4.35 16.42 2.09
CA ASP A 39 4.05 15.09 1.59
C ASP A 39 2.55 14.94 1.26
N ASP A 40 2.23 14.26 0.15
CA ASP A 40 0.86 13.91 -0.24
C ASP A 40 0.79 12.41 -0.52
N ILE A 41 0.15 11.65 0.38
CA ILE A 41 -0.05 10.21 0.21
C ILE A 41 -1.46 9.93 -0.26
N ARG A 42 -1.57 9.22 -1.38
CA ARG A 42 -2.84 8.76 -1.96
C ARG A 42 -2.94 7.26 -1.97
N ILE A 43 -4.08 6.75 -1.50
CA ILE A 43 -4.38 5.33 -1.44
C ILE A 43 -5.55 5.03 -2.36
N TYR A 44 -5.31 4.21 -3.37
CA TYR A 44 -6.33 3.83 -4.35
C TYR A 44 -6.72 2.36 -4.15
N PRO A 45 -8.00 2.06 -3.84
CA PRO A 45 -8.49 0.69 -3.92
C PRO A 45 -8.53 0.27 -5.39
N ILE A 46 -7.94 -0.88 -5.71
CA ILE A 46 -7.94 -1.43 -7.06
C ILE A 46 -8.88 -2.63 -7.10
N GLN A 47 -9.84 -2.61 -8.02
CA GLN A 47 -10.67 -3.77 -8.32
C GLN A 47 -10.10 -4.52 -9.52
N GLY A 48 -9.99 -5.84 -9.41
CA GLY A 48 -9.75 -6.71 -10.56
C GLY A 48 -8.34 -7.29 -10.72
N THR A 49 -8.15 -7.89 -11.88
CA THR A 49 -7.13 -8.90 -12.22
C THR A 49 -5.80 -8.34 -12.70
N THR A 50 -5.65 -7.02 -12.76
CA THR A 50 -4.57 -6.33 -13.49
C THR A 50 -3.15 -6.66 -13.00
N LEU A 51 -3.02 -7.24 -11.81
CA LEU A 51 -1.77 -7.72 -11.22
C LEU A 51 -1.84 -9.20 -10.81
N GLU A 52 -2.78 -10.01 -11.34
CA GLU A 52 -2.98 -11.42 -10.98
C GLU A 52 -1.76 -12.31 -11.16
N ASN A 53 -0.83 -11.92 -12.03
CA ASN A 53 0.43 -12.62 -12.22
C ASN A 53 1.52 -12.20 -11.22
N TRP A 54 1.18 -11.45 -10.17
CA TRP A 54 2.13 -10.92 -9.20
C TRP A 54 1.97 -11.51 -7.79
N PRO A 55 2.26 -12.81 -7.56
CA PRO A 55 2.49 -13.29 -6.22
C PRO A 55 3.99 -13.13 -5.90
N LYS A 56 4.34 -12.22 -4.99
CA LYS A 56 5.57 -12.39 -4.20
C LYS A 56 5.19 -13.19 -2.96
N PRO A 57 5.91 -14.27 -2.62
CA PRO A 57 5.69 -15.00 -1.37
C PRO A 57 5.75 -14.03 -0.19
N GLY A 58 4.77 -14.09 0.72
CA GLY A 58 4.78 -13.32 1.97
C GLY A 58 3.71 -12.23 2.12
N PHE A 59 2.85 -12.01 1.13
CA PHE A 59 1.70 -11.08 1.25
C PHE A 59 0.38 -11.85 1.27
N SER A 60 -0.47 -11.55 2.26
CA SER A 60 -1.78 -12.18 2.46
C SER A 60 -2.86 -11.11 2.59
N GLY A 61 -3.95 -11.23 1.82
CA GLY A 61 -5.10 -10.32 1.88
C GLY A 61 -6.00 -10.48 0.66
N SER A 62 -7.28 -10.12 0.80
CA SER A 62 -8.24 -10.10 -0.31
C SER A 62 -8.26 -8.77 -1.07
N ASP A 63 -7.93 -7.67 -0.38
CA ASP A 63 -8.12 -6.33 -0.89
C ASP A 63 -6.81 -5.77 -1.46
N LYS A 64 -6.92 -5.08 -2.59
CA LYS A 64 -5.79 -4.57 -3.38
C LYS A 64 -5.72 -3.06 -3.27
N TYR A 65 -4.54 -2.53 -2.94
CA TYR A 65 -4.30 -1.11 -2.80
C TYR A 65 -3.06 -0.66 -3.57
N LEU A 66 -3.12 0.55 -4.14
CA LEU A 66 -1.97 1.27 -4.67
C LEU A 66 -1.73 2.50 -3.82
N LEU A 67 -0.52 2.59 -3.27
CA LEU A 67 -0.03 3.74 -2.55
C LEU A 67 0.84 4.57 -3.49
N ILE A 68 0.57 5.87 -3.55
CA ILE A 68 1.39 6.84 -4.28
C ILE A 68 1.77 7.94 -3.29
N ASN A 69 3.07 8.19 -3.17
CA ASN A 69 3.67 9.32 -2.45
C ASN A 69 4.38 10.25 -3.44
#